data_AF-A0A3N7HL26-F1
#
_entry.id   AF-A0A3N7HL26-F1
#
_cell.length_a   1.000
_cell.length_b   1.000
_cell.length_c   1.000
_cell.angle_alpha   90.00
_cell.angle_beta   90.00
_cell.angle_gamma   90.00
#
_symmetry.space_group_name_H-M   'P 1'
#
loop_
_entity.id
_entity.type
_entity.pdbx_description
1 polymer ?
#
loop_
_entity_poly.entity_id
_entity_poly.type
_entity_poly.pdbx_seq_one_letter_code
_entity_poly.pdbx_strand_id
1 'polypeptide(L)'
;MQVLKYRHIGPREDATRIGAAGVVRRQAVDVSPLRRVNQAIYLLVTAECLADELINAAKGSTNSYAIKKKDEIKRVAKANR
;
A
#
# COMPACT_ATOMS: atom_id res chain seq x y z
N MET A 1 4.04 -21.19 -3.26
CA MET A 1 2.69 -20.68 -2.95
C MET A 1 2.67 -19.46 -1.98
N GLN A 2 3.78 -18.79 -1.67
CA GLN A 2 3.81 -17.62 -0.76
C GLN A 2 3.95 -16.25 -1.46
N VAL A 3 4.48 -16.20 -2.69
CA VAL A 3 4.80 -14.92 -3.38
C VAL A 3 3.56 -14.18 -3.91
N LEU A 4 2.48 -14.90 -4.21
CA LEU A 4 1.23 -14.28 -4.70
C LEU A 4 0.53 -13.43 -3.62
N LYS A 5 0.72 -13.74 -2.33
CA LYS A 5 0.01 -13.09 -1.22
C LYS A 5 0.44 -11.63 -1.01
N TYR A 6 1.74 -11.33 -1.13
CA TYR A 6 2.27 -9.96 -0.96
C TYR A 6 1.95 -9.03 -2.15
N ARG A 7 1.73 -9.60 -3.34
CA ARG A 7 1.40 -8.84 -4.56
C ARG A 7 0.10 -8.04 -4.42
N HIS A 8 -0.84 -8.54 -3.61
CA HIS A 8 -2.17 -7.94 -3.48
C HIS A 8 -2.16 -6.73 -2.55
N ILE A 9 -1.15 -6.62 -1.69
CA ILE A 9 -1.11 -5.68 -0.56
C ILE A 9 -0.18 -4.50 -0.84
N GLY A 10 0.94 -4.71 -1.53
CA GLY A 10 1.87 -3.63 -1.84
C GLY A 10 1.32 -2.60 -2.85
N PRO A 11 1.26 -1.30 -2.54
CA PRO A 11 0.87 -0.27 -3.50
C PRO A 11 1.91 -0.16 -4.63
N ARG A 12 1.46 0.03 -5.87
CA ARG A 12 2.36 0.18 -7.03
C ARG A 12 2.81 1.63 -7.23
N GLU A 13 1.96 2.55 -6.82
CA GLU A 13 2.18 3.99 -6.91
C GLU A 13 1.88 4.58 -5.53
N ASP A 14 2.68 5.58 -5.16
CA ASP A 14 2.56 6.35 -3.93
C ASP A 14 2.62 7.85 -4.28
N ALA A 15 2.24 8.72 -3.35
CA ALA A 15 2.26 10.16 -3.55
C ALA A 15 3.30 10.80 -2.62
N THR A 16 4.38 11.31 -3.19
CA THR A 16 5.42 11.98 -2.41
C THR A 16 5.14 13.48 -2.35
N ARG A 17 5.38 14.06 -1.18
CA ARG A 17 5.35 15.50 -0.97
C ARG A 17 6.59 16.13 -1.63
N ILE A 18 6.40 16.97 -2.64
CA ILE A 18 7.46 17.65 -3.39
C ILE A 18 7.20 19.16 -3.36
N GLY A 19 8.23 19.95 -3.11
CA GLY A 19 8.13 21.40 -3.07
C GLY A 19 9.32 22.05 -2.38
N ALA A 20 9.59 23.30 -2.74
CA ALA A 20 10.61 24.15 -2.12
C ALA A 20 10.01 25.55 -1.90
N ALA A 21 10.58 26.33 -0.98
CA ALA A 21 10.16 27.71 -0.71
C ALA A 21 8.67 27.89 -0.35
N GLY A 22 8.12 27.02 0.51
CA GLY A 22 6.79 27.22 1.12
C GLY A 22 5.60 26.73 0.30
N VAL A 23 5.79 26.33 -0.97
CA VAL A 23 4.74 25.69 -1.78
C VAL A 23 4.98 24.19 -1.83
N VAL A 24 3.98 23.43 -1.38
CA VAL A 24 4.06 21.97 -1.28
C VAL A 24 2.96 21.34 -2.14
N ARG A 25 3.35 20.47 -3.07
CA ARG A 25 2.45 19.64 -3.86
C ARG A 25 2.70 18.17 -3.60
N ARG A 26 1.75 17.31 -3.96
CA ARG A 26 1.97 15.86 -4.02
C ARG A 26 2.19 15.47 -5.46
N GLN A 27 3.11 14.55 -5.69
CA GLN A 27 3.37 13.98 -7.01
C GLN A 27 3.30 12.46 -6.92
N ALA A 28 2.61 11.85 -7.87
CA ALA A 28 2.60 10.40 -8.04
C ALA A 28 4.01 9.90 -8.40
N VAL A 29 4.47 8.86 -7.70
CA VAL A 29 5.75 8.19 -7.94
C VAL A 29 5.56 6.67 -7.91
N ASP A 30 6.36 5.97 -8.72
CA ASP A 30 6.39 4.50 -8.71
C ASP A 30 7.09 3.96 -7.45
N VAL A 31 6.58 2.84 -6.92
CA VAL A 31 7.14 2.19 -5.72
C VAL A 31 8.07 1.04 -6.11
N SER A 32 9.30 1.07 -5.59
CA SER A 32 10.29 0.01 -5.84
C SER A 32 9.79 -1.37 -5.37
N PRO A 33 10.22 -2.48 -6.02
CA PRO A 33 9.81 -3.83 -5.63
C PRO A 33 10.07 -4.16 -4.15
N LEU A 34 11.21 -3.75 -3.59
CA LEU A 34 11.54 -3.96 -2.18
C LEU A 34 10.61 -3.17 -1.25
N ARG A 35 10.34 -1.90 -1.56
CA ARG A 35 9.44 -1.06 -0.75
C ARG A 35 8.02 -1.61 -0.73
N ARG A 36 7.56 -2.23 -1.82
CA ARG A 36 6.25 -2.91 -1.89
C ARG A 36 6.15 -4.09 -0.92
N VAL A 37 7.20 -4.90 -0.82
CA VAL A 37 7.24 -6.06 0.08
C VAL A 37 7.30 -5.59 1.54
N ASN A 38 8.18 -4.64 1.85
CA ASN A 38 8.33 -4.12 3.21
C ASN A 38 7.04 -3.48 3.72
N GLN A 39 6.36 -2.70 2.87
CA GLN A 39 5.10 -2.07 3.23
C GLN A 39 3.96 -3.09 3.37
N ALA A 40 3.94 -4.13 2.55
CA ALA A 40 2.97 -5.21 2.69
C ALA A 40 3.14 -5.98 4.01
N ILE A 41 4.38 -6.27 4.42
CA ILE A 41 4.67 -6.93 5.70
C ILE A 41 4.26 -6.03 6.85
N TYR A 42 4.62 -4.75 6.80
CA TYR A 42 4.27 -3.78 7.84
C TYR A 42 2.76 -3.71 8.07
N LEU A 43 1.98 -3.56 6.98
CA LEU A 43 0.52 -3.47 7.06
C LEU A 43 -0.17 -4.75 7.54
N LEU A 44 0.42 -5.91 7.28
CA LEU A 44 -0.07 -7.20 7.78
C LEU A 44 0.18 -7.38 9.28
N VAL A 45 1.34 -6.92 9.78
CA VAL A 45 1.74 -7.09 11.19
C VAL A 45 1.02 -6.10 12.12
N THR A 46 0.59 -4.95 11.59
CA THR A 46 -0.19 -3.96 12.36
C THR A 46 -1.63 -4.38 12.64
N ALA A 47 -2.11 -5.52 12.12
CA ALA A 47 -3.44 -6.04 12.38
C ALA A 47 -3.45 -6.97 13.61
N GLU A 48 -4.37 -6.75 14.54
CA GLU A 48 -4.49 -7.53 15.79
C GLU A 48 -4.78 -9.01 15.55
N CYS A 49 -5.51 -9.35 14.48
CA CYS A 49 -5.81 -10.74 14.08
C CYS A 49 -5.07 -11.12 12.79
N LEU A 50 -3.79 -11.49 12.93
CA LEU A 50 -2.89 -11.78 11.81
C LEU A 50 -3.38 -12.88 10.87
N ALA A 51 -4.05 -13.91 11.41
CA ALA A 51 -4.54 -15.06 10.64
C ALA A 51 -5.70 -14.68 9.70
N ASP A 52 -6.70 -13.98 10.23
CA ASP A 52 -7.85 -13.51 9.44
C ASP A 52 -7.44 -12.45 8.42
N GLU A 53 -6.51 -11.58 8.81
CA GLU A 53 -5.96 -10.56 7.92
C GLU A 53 -5.22 -11.19 6.74
N LEU A 54 -4.40 -12.23 6.98
CA LEU A 54 -3.72 -12.97 5.91
C LEU A 54 -4.70 -13.66 4.96
N ILE A 55 -5.78 -14.24 5.46
CA ILE A 55 -6.81 -14.91 4.64
C ILE A 55 -7.55 -13.88 3.79
N ASN A 56 -7.96 -12.76 4.38
CA ASN A 56 -8.69 -11.70 3.69
C ASN A 56 -7.81 -10.97 2.67
N ALA A 57 -6.55 -10.71 3.01
CA ALA A 57 -5.59 -10.08 2.12
C ALA A 57 -5.23 -10.99 0.93
N ALA A 58 -5.11 -12.31 1.17
CA ALA A 58 -4.88 -13.28 0.10
C ALA A 58 -6.06 -13.36 -0.89
N LYS A 59 -7.30 -13.18 -0.40
CA LYS A 59 -8.50 -13.08 -1.24
C LYS A 59 -8.66 -11.71 -1.92
N GLY A 60 -7.82 -10.72 -1.58
CA GLY A 60 -7.98 -9.34 -2.03
C GLY A 60 -9.27 -8.69 -1.51
N SER A 61 -9.81 -9.19 -0.40
CA SER A 61 -11.05 -8.68 0.19
C SER A 61 -10.85 -7.30 0.77
N THR A 62 -11.81 -6.40 0.56
CA THR A 62 -11.86 -5.08 1.20
C THR A 62 -12.05 -5.16 2.70
N ASN A 63 -12.31 -6.33 3.28
CA ASN A 63 -12.34 -6.52 4.74
C ASN A 63 -10.92 -6.46 5.35
N SER A 64 -9.88 -6.70 4.56
CA SER A 64 -8.49 -6.60 5.00
C SER A 64 -8.10 -5.13 5.21
N TYR A 65 -7.51 -4.84 6.37
CA TYR A 65 -6.91 -3.55 6.69
C TYR A 65 -5.84 -3.16 5.65
N ALA A 66 -4.98 -4.11 5.31
CA ALA A 66 -3.87 -3.88 4.39
C ALA A 66 -4.34 -3.55 2.96
N ILE A 67 -5.44 -4.15 2.50
CA ILE A 67 -6.06 -3.84 1.20
C ILE A 67 -6.68 -2.44 1.20
N LYS A 68 -7.45 -2.08 2.24
CA LYS A 68 -8.03 -0.73 2.37
C LYS A 68 -6.94 0.34 2.31
N LYS A 69 -5.86 0.16 3.08
CA LYS A 69 -4.76 1.12 3.14
C LYS A 69 -4.02 1.24 1.80
N LYS A 70 -3.82 0.12 1.10
CA LYS A 70 -3.24 0.12 -0.25
C LYS A 70 -4.09 0.93 -1.22
N ASP A 71 -5.41 0.76 -1.19
CA ASP A 71 -6.32 1.44 -2.13
C ASP A 71 -6.43 2.94 -1.83
N GLU A 72 -6.38 3.34 -0.55
CA GLU A 72 -6.25 4.74 -0.15
C GLU A 72 -4.98 5.38 -0.75
N ILE A 73 -3.82 4.74 -0.59
CA ILE A 73 -2.53 5.24 -1.11
C ILE A 73 -2.59 5.40 -2.63
N LYS A 74 -3.10 4.38 -3.33
CA LYS A 74 -3.27 4.43 -4.79
C LYS A 74 -4.23 5.54 -5.24
N ARG A 75 -5.30 5.78 -4.49
CA ARG A 75 -6.25 6.85 -4.81
C ARG A 75 -5.59 8.21 -4.74
N VAL A 76 -4.77 8.46 -3.71
CA VAL A 76 -4.02 9.72 -3.59
C VAL A 76 -2.99 9.84 -4.71
N ALA A 77 -2.25 8.78 -5.03
CA ALA A 77 -1.30 8.79 -6.15
C ALA A 77 -2.00 9.12 -7.48
N LYS A 78 -3.12 8.45 -7.80
CA LYS A 78 -3.87 8.69 -9.04
C LYS A 78 -4.40 10.12 -9.16
N ALA A 79 -4.80 10.73 -8.04
CA ALA A 79 -5.29 12.12 -8.03
C ALA A 79 -4.18 13.18 -8.21
N ASN A 80 -2.91 12.78 -8.06
CA ASN A 80 -1.74 13.67 -8.14
C ASN A 80 -0.80 13.24 -9.30
N ARG A 81 -1.37 12.60 -10.33
CA ARG A 81 -0.72 12.37 -11.63
C ARG A 81 -0.79 13.63 -12.47
#